data_AF-A0A7X8MZG7-F1
#
_entry.id   AF-A0A7X8MZG7-F1
#
_cell.length_a   1.000
_cell.length_b   1.000
_cell.length_c   1.000
_cell.angle_alpha   90.00
_cell.angle_beta   90.00
_cell.angle_gamma   90.00
#
_symmetry.space_group_name_H-M   'P 1'
#
loop_
_entity.id
_entity.type
_entity.pdbx_description
1 polymer ?
#
loop_
_entity_poly.entity_id
_entity_poly.type
_entity_poly.pdbx_seq_one_letter_code
_entity_poly.pdbx_strand_id
1 'polypeptide(L)' 'MSSQPQVASFVVRCAGFSDAGQPSPIWRITVSHVQGEEEITVTCFEEVCKYMKEKLSG' A
#
# COMPACT_ATOMS: atom_id res chain seq x y z
N MET A 1 -16.16 15.70 24.07
CA MET A 1 -15.75 16.03 22.69
C MET A 1 -15.92 14.76 21.88
N SER A 2 -16.83 14.75 20.92
CA SER A 2 -17.06 13.63 20.01
C SER A 2 -15.86 13.54 19.06
N SER A 3 -14.97 12.58 19.27
CA SER A 3 -13.90 12.27 18.32
C SER A 3 -14.56 11.90 17.00
N GLN A 4 -14.43 12.76 15.99
CA GLN A 4 -14.83 12.39 14.63
C GLN A 4 -14.01 11.18 14.21
N PRO A 5 -14.61 10.17 13.55
CA PRO A 5 -13.85 9.06 13.02
C PRO A 5 -12.80 9.61 12.04
N GLN A 6 -11.53 9.30 12.31
CA GLN A 6 -10.43 9.69 11.45
C GLN A 6 -10.54 8.90 10.15
N VAL A 7 -10.92 9.57 9.06
CA VAL A 7 -10.97 8.97 7.73
C VAL A 7 -9.55 8.99 7.16
N ALA A 8 -8.98 7.80 6.91
CA ALA A 8 -7.73 7.64 6.18
C ALA A 8 -7.99 7.35 4.69
N SER A 9 -7.08 7.75 3.81
CA SER A 9 -7.21 7.56 2.37
C SER A 9 -5.89 7.06 1.80
N PHE A 10 -5.99 6.05 0.94
CA PHE A 10 -4.83 5.38 0.36
C PHE A 10 -4.94 5.34 -1.16
N VAL A 11 -3.82 5.60 -1.84
CA VAL A 11 -3.69 5.38 -3.28
C VAL A 11 -2.90 4.09 -3.47
N VAL A 12 -3.51 3.09 -4.10
CA VAL A 12 -2.87 1.81 -4.41
C VAL A 12 -2.61 1.74 -5.91
N ARG A 13 -1.35 1.54 -6.28
CA ARG A 13 -0.88 1.38 -7.66
C ARG A 13 -0.27 0.00 -7.84
N CYS A 14 -0.82 -0.79 -8.75
CA CYS A 14 -0.31 -2.13 -9.06
C CYS A 14 0.30 -2.12 -10.47
N ALA A 15 1.54 -2.58 -10.60
CA ALA A 15 2.22 -2.74 -11.88
C ALA A 15 2.86 -4.13 -11.96
N GLY A 16 2.62 -4.85 -13.05
CA GLY A 16 3.37 -6.05 -13.38
C GLY A 16 4.72 -5.66 -13.98
N PHE A 17 5.80 -6.22 -13.46
CA PHE A 17 7.14 -6.01 -13.98
C PHE A 17 7.70 -7.35 -14.48
N SER A 18 8.02 -7.40 -15.77
CA SER A 18 8.72 -8.54 -16.36
C SER A 18 10.20 -8.22 -16.40
N ASP A 19 10.99 -8.90 -15.57
CA ASP A 19 12.45 -8.79 -15.60
C ASP A 19 13.05 -9.87 -16.51
N ALA A 20 14.08 -9.50 -17.28
CA ALA A 20 14.77 -10.39 -18.21
C ALA A 20 15.66 -11.38 -17.43
N GLY A 21 15.02 -12.34 -16.77
CA GLY A 21 15.68 -13.28 -15.86
C GLY A 21 14.70 -13.97 -14.92
N GLN A 22 13.48 -13.43 -14.79
CA GLN A 22 12.41 -14.06 -14.01
C GLN A 22 11.46 -14.84 -14.94
N PRO A 23 11.10 -16.09 -14.59
CA PRO A 23 10.19 -16.90 -15.39
C PRO A 23 8.74 -16.37 -15.39
N SER A 24 8.40 -15.52 -14.41
CA SER A 24 7.07 -14.95 -14.24
C SER A 24 7.15 -13.46 -13.90
N PRO A 25 6.17 -12.64 -14.33
CA PRO A 25 6.11 -11.23 -13.92
C PRO A 25 5.98 -11.10 -12.40
N ILE A 26 6.74 -10.17 -11.83
CA ILE A 26 6.66 -9.79 -10.42
C ILE A 26 5.68 -8.64 -10.30
N TRP A 27 4.84 -8.65 -9.27
CA TRP A 27 4.00 -7.51 -8.95
C TRP A 27 4.80 -6.46 -8.16
N ARG A 28 4.66 -5.20 -8.56
CA ARG A 28 5.05 -4.04 -7.80
C ARG A 28 3.78 -3.33 -7.36
N ILE A 29 3.52 -3.33 -6.06
CA ILE A 29 2.34 -2.69 -5.48
C ILE A 29 2.82 -1.53 -4.62
N THR A 30 2.50 -0.32 -5.02
CA THR A 30 2.85 0.91 -4.31
C THR A 30 1.61 1.44 -3.60
N VAL A 31 1.74 1.76 -2.31
CA VAL A 31 0.66 2.29 -1.48
C VAL A 31 1.12 3.61 -0.89
N SER A 32 0.36 4.67 -1.15
CA SER A 32 0.61 6.00 -0.60
C SER A 32 -0.51 6.38 0.36
N HIS A 33 -0.16 6.78 1.59
CA HIS A 33 -1.09 7.32 2.57
C HIS A 33 -1.25 8.83 2.37
N VAL A 34 -2.43 9.26 1.93
CA VAL A 34 -2.69 10.64 1.45
C VAL A 34 -2.49 11.67 2.57
N GLN A 35 -2.77 11.30 3.82
CA GLN A 35 -2.68 12.19 4.99
C GLN A 35 -1.26 12.33 5.55
N GLY A 36 -0.34 11.41 5.24
CA GLY A 36 0.97 11.33 5.89
C GLY A 36 2.16 11.47 4.95
N GLU A 37 1.94 11.60 3.64
CA GLU A 37 2.98 11.59 2.59
C GLU A 37 3.91 10.34 2.62
N GLU A 38 3.53 9.31 3.37
CA GLU A 38 4.25 8.05 3.44
C GLU A 38 3.86 7.13 2.27
N GLU A 39 4.87 6.50 1.68
CA GLU A 39 4.70 5.54 0.59
C GLU A 39 5.52 4.29 0.85
N ILE A 40 4.92 3.12 0.58
CA ILE A 40 5.63 1.84 0.56
C ILE A 40 5.48 1.16 -0.79
N THR A 41 6.44 0.32 -1.16
CA THR A 41 6.35 -0.56 -2.32
C THR A 41 6.61 -1.99 -1.89
N VAL A 42 5.68 -2.88 -2.23
CA VAL A 42 5.68 -4.30 -1.85
C VAL A 42 5.39 -5.18 -3.05
N THR A 43 5.61 -6.48 -2.91
CA THR A 43 5.37 -7.46 -3.98
C THR A 43 4.14 -8.33 -3.76
N CYS A 44 3.55 -8.31 -2.56
CA CYS A 44 2.34 -9.05 -2.21
C CYS A 44 1.25 -8.13 -1.64
N PHE A 45 -0.01 -8.53 -1.82
CA PHE A 45 -1.16 -7.73 -1.39
C PHE A 45 -1.41 -7.82 0.12
N GLU A 46 -0.98 -8.90 0.76
CA GLU A 46 -1.07 -9.09 2.20
C GLU A 46 -0.28 -8.02 2.96
N GLU A 47 0.90 -7.64 2.46
CA GLU A 47 1.70 -6.56 3.04
C GLU A 47 1.02 -5.19 2.89
N VAL A 48 0.34 -4.93 1.77
CA VAL A 48 -0.48 -3.73 1.57
C VAL A 48 -1.57 -3.64 2.63
N CYS A 49 -2.30 -4.75 2.83
CA CYS A 49 -3.36 -4.83 3.83
C CYS A 49 -2.82 -4.61 5.26
N LYS A 50 -1.66 -5.19 5.57
CA LYS A 50 -1.01 -5.01 6.87
C LYS A 50 -0.65 -3.55 7.11
N TYR A 51 0.00 -2.90 6.14
CA TYR A 51 0.35 -1.47 6.22
C TYR A 51 -0.88 -0.58 6.42
N MET A 52 -1.94 -0.76 5.63
CA MET A 52 -3.16 0.04 5.77
C MET A 52 -3.82 -0.15 7.14
N LYS A 53 -3.85 -1.38 7.67
CA LYS A 53 -4.39 -1.66 9.02
C LYS A 53 -3.56 -0.99 10.12
N GLU A 54 -2.24 -1.03 10.04
CA GLU A 54 -1.36 -0.37 10.99
C GLU A 54 -1.61 1.15 11.01
N LYS A 55 -1.78 1.78 9.84
CA LYS A 55 -2.08 3.22 9.74
C LYS A 55 -3.50 3.59 10.20
N LEU A 56 -4.45 2.66 10.11
CA LEU A 56 -5.82 2.83 10.61
C LEU A 56 -5.96 2.56 12.12
N SER A 57 -5.02 1.83 12.72
CA SER A 57 -5.06 1.44 14.14
C SER A 57 -4.23 2.37 15.04
N GLY A 58 -3.73 3.48 14.50
CA GLY A 58 -2.94 4.48 15.20
C GLY A 58 -3.70 5.22 16.29
#